data_AF-A0A953EWW9-F1
#
_entry.id   AF-A0A953EWW9-F1
#
_cell.length_a   1.000
_cell.length_b   1.000
_cell.length_c   1.000
_cell.angle_alpha   90.00
_cell.angle_beta   90.00
_cell.angle_gamma   90.00
#
_symmetry.space_group_name_H-M   'P 1'
#
loop_
_entity.id
_entity.type
_entity.pdbx_description
1 polymer ?
#
loop_
_entity_poly.entity_id
_entity_poly.type
_entity_poly.pdbx_seq_one_letter_code
_entity_poly.pdbx_strand_id
1 'polypeptide(L)'
;MNVNELAQTMGDACYVFLALNLLWGLYCAILVWRRLAQLRFRTEQAQDDFVEELRQDLADADYEGAIDRCAVDERALPQLVLLALQNRDLDHAELRQLVAERLQRDVLAPMENRVSWIITVIRNGPLLGLFGTVLGMMAAFGRIGMGEKVQPAQIADEISVALICTAMGLGTAIPLGYVASSLNNRIRDLQESLTPALVRFLKHFKLVAA
;
A
#
# COMPACT_ATOMS: atom_id res chain seq x y z
N MET A 1 -29.02 5.40 31.48
CA MET A 1 -27.90 6.06 30.79
C MET A 1 -28.42 7.33 30.18
N ASN A 2 -27.91 8.47 30.64
CA ASN A 2 -28.30 9.77 30.10
C ASN A 2 -27.74 9.92 28.67
N VAL A 3 -28.49 10.58 27.79
CA VAL A 3 -28.08 10.85 26.40
C VAL A 3 -26.71 11.55 26.35
N ASN A 4 -26.40 12.37 27.35
CA ASN A 4 -25.12 13.07 27.48
C ASN A 4 -23.93 12.16 27.79
N GLU A 5 -24.10 11.17 28.67
CA GLU A 5 -23.04 10.17 28.96
C GLU A 5 -22.76 9.32 27.73
N LEU A 6 -23.81 8.89 27.02
CA LEU A 6 -23.70 8.17 25.75
C LEU A 6 -22.92 9.00 24.72
N ALA A 7 -23.26 10.28 24.57
CA ALA A 7 -22.62 11.13 23.58
C ALA A 7 -21.14 11.43 23.91
N GLN A 8 -20.79 11.62 25.19
CA GLN A 8 -19.38 11.77 25.61
C GLN A 8 -18.57 10.49 25.38
N THR A 9 -19.10 9.33 25.81
CA THR A 9 -18.40 8.05 25.63
C THR A 9 -18.21 7.71 24.15
N MET A 10 -19.20 8.04 23.31
CA MET A 10 -19.10 7.88 21.86
C MET A 10 -18.15 8.88 21.21
N GLY A 11 -18.05 10.11 21.73
CA GLY A 11 -17.07 11.10 21.28
C GLY A 11 -15.62 10.65 21.54
N ASP A 12 -15.34 10.15 22.74
CA ASP A 12 -14.02 9.59 23.09
C ASP A 12 -13.68 8.38 22.21
N ALA A 13 -14.68 7.51 21.96
CA ALA A 13 -14.53 6.38 21.06
C ALA A 13 -14.20 6.82 19.61
N CYS A 14 -14.76 7.93 19.12
CA CYS A 14 -14.42 8.48 17.81
C CYS A 14 -12.95 8.89 17.70
N TYR A 15 -12.39 9.54 18.74
CA TYR A 15 -10.97 9.91 18.74
C TYR A 15 -10.06 8.68 18.74
N VAL A 16 -10.37 7.68 19.55
CA VAL A 16 -9.63 6.40 19.57
C VAL A 16 -9.71 5.72 18.21
N PHE A 17 -10.89 5.68 17.61
CA PHE A 17 -11.09 5.04 16.31
C PHE A 17 -10.35 5.78 15.18
N LEU A 18 -10.37 7.11 15.17
CA LEU A 18 -9.58 7.93 14.24
C LEU A 18 -8.07 7.67 14.40
N ALA A 19 -7.58 7.58 15.64
CA ALA A 19 -6.17 7.27 15.91
C ALA A 19 -5.80 5.85 15.42
N LEU A 20 -6.63 4.85 15.69
CA LEU A 20 -6.41 3.48 15.21
C LEU A 20 -6.44 3.41 13.67
N ASN A 21 -7.35 4.14 13.03
CA ASN A 21 -7.46 4.20 11.58
C ASN A 21 -6.20 4.82 10.94
N LEU A 22 -5.69 5.91 11.54
CA LEU A 22 -4.43 6.54 11.13
C LEU A 22 -3.24 5.60 11.30
N LEU A 23 -3.12 4.94 12.46
CA LEU A 23 -2.01 4.02 12.74
C LEU A 23 -2.03 2.82 11.78
N TRP A 24 -3.21 2.28 11.48
CA TRP A 24 -3.36 1.21 10.49
C TRP A 24 -2.94 1.66 9.09
N GLY A 25 -3.40 2.84 8.65
CA GLY A 25 -2.99 3.43 7.37
C GLY A 25 -1.48 3.64 7.27
N LEU A 26 -0.86 4.16 8.33
CA LEU A 26 0.59 4.38 8.40
C LEU A 26 1.37 3.07 8.40
N TYR A 27 0.91 2.06 9.13
CA TYR A 27 1.50 0.71 9.12
C TYR A 27 1.48 0.10 7.72
N CYS A 28 0.33 0.15 7.03
CA CYS A 28 0.23 -0.31 5.64
C CYS A 28 1.17 0.47 4.71
N ALA A 29 1.28 1.79 4.87
CA ALA A 29 2.17 2.62 4.07
C ALA A 29 3.65 2.24 4.26
N ILE A 30 4.10 2.09 5.51
CA ILE A 30 5.48 1.68 5.83
C ILE A 30 5.79 0.30 5.25
N LEU A 31 4.85 -0.64 5.36
CA LEU A 31 5.00 -1.98 4.83
C LEU A 31 5.13 -2.03 3.30
N VAL A 32 4.35 -1.22 2.58
CA VAL A 32 4.47 -1.11 1.11
C VAL A 32 5.77 -0.40 0.75
N TRP A 33 6.13 0.67 1.45
CA TRP A 33 7.36 1.39 1.21
C TRP A 33 8.60 0.52 1.40
N ARG A 34 8.65 -0.27 2.49
CA ARG A 34 9.73 -1.22 2.75
C ARG A 34 9.79 -2.30 1.68
N ARG A 35 8.65 -2.85 1.27
CA ARG A 35 8.59 -3.86 0.20
C ARG A 35 9.03 -3.29 -1.15
N LEU A 36 8.63 -2.07 -1.50
CA LEU A 36 9.13 -1.34 -2.68
C LEU A 36 10.65 -1.18 -2.63
N ALA A 37 11.19 -0.79 -1.47
CA ALA A 37 12.62 -0.58 -1.29
C ALA A 37 13.44 -1.88 -1.38
N GLN A 38 12.85 -3.03 -1.02
CA GLN A 38 13.48 -4.35 -1.15
C GLN A 38 13.43 -4.87 -2.60
N LEU A 39 12.30 -4.66 -3.29
CA LEU A 39 12.09 -5.18 -4.64
C LEU A 39 12.81 -4.38 -5.73
N ARG A 40 13.11 -3.10 -5.47
CA ARG A 40 13.77 -2.19 -6.41
C ARG A 40 15.28 -2.20 -6.21
N PHE A 41 16.03 -2.19 -7.31
CA PHE A 41 17.47 -1.93 -7.29
C PHE A 41 17.73 -0.51 -6.74
N ARG A 42 18.69 -0.38 -5.80
CA ARG A 42 19.05 0.94 -5.23
C ARG A 42 19.63 1.90 -6.28
N THR A 43 20.16 1.39 -7.38
CA THR A 43 20.83 2.16 -8.44
C THR A 43 20.61 1.48 -9.78
N GLU A 44 20.43 2.24 -10.86
CA GLU A 44 20.32 1.73 -12.24
C GLU A 44 21.56 0.91 -12.64
N GLN A 45 22.77 1.36 -12.27
CA GLN A 45 24.01 0.60 -12.49
C GLN A 45 23.96 -0.82 -11.90
N ALA A 46 23.46 -0.98 -10.67
CA ALA A 46 23.38 -2.31 -10.06
C ALA A 46 22.39 -3.24 -10.76
N GLN A 47 21.41 -2.69 -11.49
CA GLN A 47 20.50 -3.46 -12.32
C GLN A 47 21.19 -3.86 -13.62
N ASP A 48 21.88 -2.91 -14.28
CA ASP A 48 22.60 -3.16 -15.52
C ASP A 48 23.74 -4.16 -15.32
N ASP A 49 24.53 -4.02 -14.26
CA ASP A 49 25.60 -4.94 -13.89
C ASP A 49 25.06 -6.36 -13.67
N PHE A 50 23.93 -6.50 -12.95
CA PHE A 50 23.29 -7.79 -12.72
C PHE A 50 22.78 -8.43 -14.02
N VAL A 51 22.13 -7.64 -14.89
CA VAL A 51 21.62 -8.13 -16.18
C VAL A 51 22.77 -8.57 -17.08
N GLU A 52 23.88 -7.84 -17.06
CA GLU A 52 25.06 -8.14 -17.88
C GLU A 52 25.79 -9.38 -17.39
N GLU A 53 25.97 -9.55 -16.07
CA GLU A 53 26.51 -10.78 -15.48
C GLU A 53 25.62 -11.98 -15.80
N LEU A 54 24.30 -11.85 -15.62
CA LEU A 54 23.36 -12.93 -15.92
C LEU A 54 23.35 -13.28 -17.42
N ARG A 55 23.57 -12.30 -18.29
CA ARG A 55 23.72 -12.52 -19.73
C ARG A 55 24.98 -13.32 -20.05
N GLN A 56 26.08 -13.10 -19.32
CA GLN A 56 27.32 -13.87 -19.45
C GLN A 56 27.13 -15.30 -18.98
N ASP A 57 26.56 -15.51 -17.79
CA ASP A 57 26.28 -16.86 -17.25
C ASP A 57 25.41 -17.69 -18.22
N LEU A 58 24.42 -17.05 -18.85
CA LEU A 58 23.56 -17.69 -19.84
C LEU A 58 24.25 -17.92 -21.19
N ALA A 59 25.18 -17.06 -21.60
CA ALA A 59 25.96 -17.23 -22.82
C ALA A 59 26.96 -18.39 -22.69
N ASP A 60 27.51 -18.58 -21.48
CA ASP A 60 28.41 -19.68 -21.14
C ASP A 60 27.66 -21.00 -20.84
N ALA A 61 26.33 -21.01 -21.01
CA ALA A 61 25.43 -22.14 -20.73
C ALA A 61 25.49 -22.65 -19.27
N ASP A 62 25.94 -21.82 -18.33
CA ASP A 62 25.95 -22.12 -16.90
C ASP A 62 24.59 -21.79 -16.25
N TYR A 63 23.60 -22.63 -16.54
CA TYR A 63 22.25 -22.46 -16.02
C TYR A 63 22.15 -22.72 -14.51
N GLU A 64 23.00 -23.58 -13.94
CA GLU A 64 23.00 -23.86 -12.50
C GLU A 64 23.56 -22.65 -11.72
N GLY A 65 24.66 -22.06 -12.18
CA GLY A 65 25.21 -20.83 -11.59
C GLY A 65 24.22 -19.66 -11.62
N ALA A 66 23.49 -19.50 -12.74
CA ALA A 66 22.46 -18.47 -12.87
C ALA A 66 21.28 -18.70 -11.90
N ILE A 67 20.87 -19.96 -11.68
CA ILE A 67 19.80 -20.32 -10.74
C ILE A 67 20.22 -20.01 -9.30
N ASP A 68 21.41 -20.41 -8.89
CA ASP A 68 21.90 -20.19 -7.52
C ASP A 68 22.05 -18.70 -7.21
N ARG A 69 22.57 -17.92 -8.16
CA ARG A 69 22.68 -16.47 -8.03
C ARG A 69 21.30 -15.80 -7.91
N CYS A 70 20.32 -16.23 -8.71
CA CYS A 70 18.97 -15.69 -8.64
C CYS A 70 18.19 -16.14 -7.40
N ALA A 71 18.51 -17.30 -6.83
CA ALA A 71 17.86 -17.82 -5.62
C ALA A 71 18.22 -17.01 -4.37
N VAL A 72 19.39 -16.38 -4.34
CA VAL A 72 19.87 -15.57 -3.20
C VAL A 72 19.35 -14.12 -3.26
N ASP A 73 18.95 -13.63 -4.44
CA ASP A 73 18.50 -12.24 -4.61
C ASP A 73 16.98 -12.09 -4.44
N GLU A 74 16.56 -11.34 -3.42
CA GLU A 74 15.15 -11.07 -3.11
C GLU A 74 14.48 -10.04 -4.03
N ARG A 75 15.21 -9.47 -5.00
CA ARG A 75 14.67 -8.45 -5.92
C ARG A 75 13.69 -9.07 -6.91
N ALA A 76 12.84 -8.21 -7.50
CA ALA A 76 11.80 -8.67 -8.42
C ALA A 76 12.36 -9.30 -9.70
N LEU A 77 13.43 -8.74 -10.29
CA LEU A 77 13.99 -9.23 -11.55
C LEU A 77 14.64 -10.64 -11.43
N PRO A 78 15.54 -10.90 -10.46
CA PRO A 78 16.12 -12.22 -10.24
C PRO A 78 15.07 -13.31 -9.94
N GLN A 79 14.06 -13.01 -9.13
CA GLN A 79 13.00 -13.99 -8.83
C GLN A 79 12.21 -14.41 -10.07
N LEU A 80 11.98 -13.48 -11.00
CA LEU A 80 11.26 -13.77 -12.24
C LEU A 80 12.15 -14.51 -13.25
N VAL A 81 13.43 -14.19 -13.29
CA VAL A 81 14.43 -14.94 -14.06
C VAL A 81 14.55 -16.37 -13.54
N LEU A 82 14.67 -16.54 -12.21
CA LEU A 82 14.70 -17.85 -11.56
C LEU A 82 13.49 -18.69 -11.95
N LEU A 83 12.29 -18.11 -11.87
CA LEU A 83 11.06 -18.77 -12.27
C LEU A 83 11.09 -19.19 -13.76
N ALA A 84 11.61 -18.32 -14.63
CA ALA A 84 11.76 -18.64 -16.04
C ALA A 84 12.76 -19.78 -16.29
N LEU A 85 13.90 -19.78 -15.58
CA LEU A 85 14.93 -20.83 -15.67
C LEU A 85 14.42 -22.18 -15.14
N GLN A 86 13.68 -22.18 -14.03
CA GLN A 86 13.09 -23.40 -13.44
C GLN A 86 12.00 -24.03 -14.32
N ASN A 87 11.35 -23.25 -15.18
CA ASN A 87 10.25 -23.72 -16.05
C ASN A 87 10.63 -23.66 -17.53
N ARG A 88 11.93 -23.81 -17.85
CA ARG A 88 12.48 -23.70 -19.20
C ARG A 88 11.90 -24.69 -20.22
N ASP A 89 11.31 -25.79 -19.75
CA ASP A 89 10.79 -26.87 -20.59
C ASP A 89 9.40 -26.54 -21.20
N LEU A 90 8.77 -25.45 -20.75
CA LEU A 90 7.47 -24.98 -21.26
C LEU A 90 7.59 -24.26 -22.60
N ASP A 91 6.51 -24.26 -23.39
CA ASP A 91 6.46 -23.44 -24.60
C ASP A 91 6.55 -21.94 -24.26
N HIS A 92 7.08 -21.14 -25.17
CA HIS A 92 7.31 -19.71 -24.95
C HIS A 92 6.02 -18.96 -24.58
N ALA A 93 4.87 -19.34 -25.16
CA ALA A 93 3.59 -18.72 -24.80
C ALA A 93 3.19 -19.04 -23.35
N GLU A 94 3.35 -20.30 -22.94
CA GLU A 94 3.04 -20.78 -21.59
C GLU A 94 4.00 -20.20 -20.55
N LEU A 95 5.30 -20.18 -20.83
CA LEU A 95 6.31 -19.60 -19.95
C LEU A 95 6.07 -18.10 -19.72
N ARG A 96 5.79 -17.36 -20.79
CA ARG A 96 5.47 -15.93 -20.69
C ARG A 96 4.23 -15.70 -19.84
N GLN A 97 3.20 -16.52 -20.02
CA GLN A 97 1.97 -16.43 -19.25
C GLN A 97 2.23 -16.74 -17.77
N LEU A 98 2.97 -17.83 -17.47
CA LEU A 98 3.32 -18.23 -16.11
C LEU A 98 4.10 -17.13 -15.37
N VAL A 99 5.12 -16.55 -16.01
CA VAL A 99 5.95 -15.49 -15.42
C VAL A 99 5.13 -14.22 -15.19
N ALA A 100 4.27 -13.84 -16.14
CA ALA A 100 3.38 -12.68 -15.97
C ALA A 100 2.37 -12.89 -14.83
N GLU A 101 1.77 -14.07 -14.73
CA GLU A 101 0.84 -14.42 -13.65
C GLU A 101 1.54 -14.38 -12.28
N ARG A 102 2.75 -14.94 -12.18
CA ARG A 102 3.55 -14.94 -10.96
C ARG A 102 4.02 -13.56 -10.55
N LEU A 103 4.44 -12.71 -11.50
CA LEU A 103 4.71 -11.29 -11.24
C LEU A 103 3.49 -10.61 -10.62
N GLN A 104 2.32 -10.78 -11.23
CA GLN A 104 1.09 -10.17 -10.72
C GLN A 104 0.75 -10.70 -9.33
N ARG A 105 0.81 -12.01 -9.13
CA ARG A 105 0.35 -12.68 -7.90
C ARG A 105 1.29 -12.48 -6.71
N ASP A 106 2.60 -12.62 -6.92
CA ASP A 106 3.56 -12.71 -5.82
C ASP A 106 4.23 -11.35 -5.54
N VAL A 107 4.35 -10.49 -6.56
CA VAL A 107 4.99 -9.17 -6.41
C VAL A 107 3.93 -8.08 -6.26
N LEU A 108 3.02 -7.94 -7.23
CA LEU A 108 2.13 -6.76 -7.33
C LEU A 108 0.91 -6.86 -6.40
N ALA A 109 0.18 -7.98 -6.41
CA ALA A 109 -1.07 -8.14 -5.66
C ALA A 109 -0.92 -7.89 -4.14
N PRO A 110 0.14 -8.34 -3.44
CA PRO A 110 0.31 -8.03 -2.01
C PRO A 110 0.48 -6.53 -1.74
N MET A 111 1.07 -5.80 -2.69
CA MET A 111 1.29 -4.36 -2.58
C MET A 111 0.01 -3.59 -2.91
N GLU A 112 -0.67 -3.96 -3.99
CA GLU A 112 -1.98 -3.41 -4.38
C GLU A 112 -3.02 -3.60 -3.28
N ASN A 113 -3.10 -4.79 -2.68
CA ASN A 113 -4.01 -5.08 -1.57
C ASN A 113 -3.75 -4.15 -0.36
N ARG A 114 -2.47 -3.92 -0.02
CA ARG A 114 -2.11 -3.01 1.08
C ARG A 114 -2.45 -1.56 0.75
N VAL A 115 -2.23 -1.12 -0.48
CA VAL A 115 -2.63 0.24 -0.91
C VAL A 115 -4.16 0.38 -0.91
N SER A 116 -4.90 -0.65 -1.30
CA SER A 116 -6.38 -0.66 -1.23
C SER A 116 -6.89 -0.46 0.20
N TRP A 117 -6.22 -1.04 1.20
CA TRP A 117 -6.50 -0.77 2.61
C TRP A 117 -6.24 0.69 2.99
N ILE A 118 -5.15 1.29 2.50
CA ILE A 118 -4.87 2.72 2.73
C ILE A 118 -5.97 3.59 2.10
N ILE A 119 -6.43 3.26 0.88
CA ILE A 119 -7.55 3.97 0.23
C ILE A 119 -8.83 3.85 1.05
N THR A 120 -9.08 2.68 1.64
CA THR A 120 -10.22 2.47 2.54
C THR A 120 -10.13 3.38 3.78
N VAL A 121 -8.96 3.49 4.40
CA VAL A 121 -8.69 4.42 5.52
C VAL A 121 -8.95 5.87 5.10
N ILE A 122 -8.42 6.29 3.95
CA ILE A 122 -8.61 7.66 3.42
C ILE A 122 -10.10 7.98 3.20
N ARG A 123 -10.88 7.03 2.68
CA ARG A 123 -12.32 7.23 2.44
C ARG A 123 -13.13 7.28 3.73
N ASN A 124 -12.77 6.46 4.72
CA ASN A 124 -13.53 6.38 5.98
C ASN A 124 -13.14 7.46 6.98
N GLY A 125 -11.90 7.97 6.98
CA GLY A 125 -11.43 9.01 7.90
C GLY A 125 -12.35 10.24 8.01
N PRO A 126 -12.73 10.89 6.89
CA PRO A 126 -13.63 12.04 6.91
C PRO A 126 -15.06 11.68 7.35
N LEU A 127 -15.53 10.48 7.00
CA LEU A 127 -16.86 9.99 7.41
C LEU A 127 -16.93 9.78 8.93
N LEU A 128 -15.84 9.29 9.53
CA LEU A 128 -15.71 9.14 10.98
C LEU A 128 -15.64 10.50 11.69
N GLY A 129 -14.90 11.44 11.12
CA GLY A 129 -14.85 12.82 11.62
C GLY A 129 -16.22 13.49 11.58
N LEU A 130 -16.97 13.32 10.48
CA LEU A 130 -18.36 13.79 10.34
C LEU A 130 -19.29 13.11 11.36
N PHE A 131 -19.16 11.80 11.56
CA PHE A 131 -19.94 11.08 12.56
C PHE A 131 -19.70 11.62 13.98
N GLY A 132 -18.43 11.91 14.32
CA GLY A 132 -18.08 12.53 15.60
C GLY A 132 -18.70 13.92 15.78
N THR A 133 -18.87 14.70 14.70
CA THR A 133 -19.54 16.01 14.83
C THR A 133 -21.02 15.87 15.08
N VAL A 134 -21.68 14.92 14.41
CA VAL A 134 -23.10 14.63 14.63
C VAL A 134 -23.32 14.25 16.10
N LEU A 135 -22.47 13.40 16.67
CA LEU A 135 -22.54 13.03 18.08
C LEU A 135 -22.32 14.23 19.03
N GLY A 136 -21.33 15.08 18.74
CA GLY A 136 -21.07 16.28 19.54
C GLY A 136 -22.24 17.27 19.50
N MET A 137 -22.83 17.49 18.32
CA MET A 137 -24.02 18.34 18.18
C MET A 137 -25.24 17.74 18.90
N MET A 138 -25.40 16.42 18.88
CA MET A 138 -26.45 15.74 19.64
C MET A 138 -26.29 15.92 21.16
N ALA A 139 -25.06 15.88 21.69
CA ALA A 139 -24.78 16.15 23.09
C ALA A 139 -25.14 17.60 23.47
N ALA A 140 -24.70 18.56 22.65
CA ALA A 140 -24.92 19.98 22.88
C ALA A 140 -26.40 20.35 22.91
N PHE A 141 -27.17 19.89 21.92
CA PHE A 141 -28.61 20.13 21.88
C PHE A 141 -29.41 19.29 22.89
N GLY A 142 -28.91 18.11 23.26
CA GLY A 142 -29.51 17.25 24.28
C GLY A 142 -29.64 17.95 25.63
N ARG A 143 -28.60 18.66 26.08
CA ARG A 143 -28.63 19.47 27.32
C ARG A 143 -29.68 20.56 27.32
N ILE A 144 -29.83 21.26 26.19
CA ILE A 144 -30.84 22.30 26.02
C ILE A 144 -32.25 21.70 26.16
N GLY A 145 -32.49 20.53 25.54
CA GLY A 145 -33.77 19.84 25.60
C GLY A 145 -34.17 19.36 27.00
N MET A 146 -33.21 19.15 27.91
CA MET A 146 -33.47 18.72 29.30
C MET A 146 -33.82 19.88 30.25
N GLY A 147 -33.88 21.13 29.75
CA GLY A 147 -34.25 22.29 30.56
C GLY A 147 -33.13 22.78 31.50
N GLU A 148 -31.89 22.33 31.31
CA GLU A 148 -30.74 22.90 32.00
C GLU A 148 -30.55 24.37 31.57
N LYS A 149 -30.22 25.25 32.53
CA LYS A 149 -29.75 26.61 32.22
C LYS A 149 -28.32 26.54 31.66
N VAL A 150 -28.19 26.11 30.41
CA VAL A 150 -26.90 26.01 29.73
C VAL A 150 -26.44 27.41 29.31
N GLN A 151 -25.22 27.78 29.68
CA GLN A 151 -24.64 29.05 29.24
C GLN A 151 -24.22 28.93 27.76
N PRO A 152 -24.42 29.96 26.91
CA PRO A 152 -24.01 29.92 25.50
C PRO A 152 -22.53 29.57 25.30
N ALA A 153 -21.66 29.97 26.23
CA ALA A 153 -20.23 29.64 26.20
C ALA A 153 -19.96 28.13 26.30
N GLN A 154 -20.74 27.38 27.08
CA GLN A 154 -20.59 25.93 27.23
C GLN A 154 -20.98 25.20 25.95
N ILE A 155 -22.08 25.62 25.32
CA ILE A 155 -22.53 25.06 24.03
C ILE A 155 -21.47 25.31 22.96
N ALA A 156 -20.90 26.52 22.91
CA ALA A 156 -19.87 26.86 21.94
C ALA A 156 -18.62 25.98 22.08
N ASP A 157 -18.23 25.65 23.32
CA ASP A 157 -17.08 24.77 23.57
C ASP A 157 -17.33 23.34 23.05
N GLU A 158 -18.52 22.79 23.29
CA GLU A 158 -18.90 21.45 22.81
C GLU A 158 -18.96 21.36 21.28
N ILE A 159 -19.49 22.40 20.63
CA ILE A 159 -19.50 22.48 19.16
C ILE A 159 -18.06 22.60 18.62
N SER A 160 -17.20 23.34 19.31
CA SER A 160 -15.78 23.47 18.93
C SER A 160 -15.07 22.11 18.95
N VAL A 161 -15.25 21.34 20.02
CA VAL A 161 -14.73 19.96 20.12
C VAL A 161 -15.28 19.07 19.00
N ALA A 162 -16.57 19.19 18.69
CA ALA A 162 -17.18 18.47 17.57
C ALA A 162 -16.48 18.81 16.24
N LEU A 163 -16.26 20.09 15.94
CA LEU A 163 -15.59 20.53 14.70
C LEU A 163 -14.13 20.05 14.62
N ILE A 164 -13.41 20.01 15.74
CA ILE A 164 -12.05 19.47 15.80
C ILE A 164 -12.02 18.00 15.36
N CYS A 165 -13.03 17.20 15.68
CA CYS A 165 -13.13 15.81 15.24
C CYS A 165 -13.16 15.66 13.70
N THR A 166 -13.89 16.53 13.00
CA THR A 166 -13.84 16.58 11.52
C THR A 166 -12.48 17.04 11.02
N ALA A 167 -11.90 18.08 11.62
CA ALA A 167 -10.58 18.56 11.24
C ALA A 167 -9.54 17.44 11.37
N MET A 168 -9.62 16.61 12.42
CA MET A 168 -8.78 15.43 12.58
C MET A 168 -9.05 14.37 11.51
N GLY A 169 -10.30 14.04 11.21
CA GLY A 169 -10.65 13.07 10.15
C GLY A 169 -10.15 13.48 8.77
N LEU A 170 -10.17 14.77 8.44
CA LEU A 170 -9.56 15.30 7.23
C LEU A 170 -8.03 15.33 7.32
N GLY A 171 -7.50 15.70 8.49
CA GLY A 171 -6.07 15.76 8.78
C GLY A 171 -5.37 14.40 8.69
N THR A 172 -6.09 13.29 8.88
CA THR A 172 -5.56 11.94 8.63
C THR A 172 -5.68 11.53 7.16
N ALA A 173 -6.81 11.82 6.51
CA ALA A 173 -7.10 11.39 5.14
C ALA A 173 -6.23 12.08 4.08
N ILE A 174 -6.02 13.39 4.20
CA ILE A 174 -5.25 14.19 3.23
C ILE A 174 -3.80 13.69 3.08
N PRO A 175 -2.97 13.60 4.15
CA PRO A 175 -1.58 13.15 4.01
C PRO A 175 -1.49 11.70 3.54
N LEU A 176 -2.37 10.81 4.03
CA LEU A 176 -2.42 9.43 3.55
C LEU A 176 -2.76 9.36 2.06
N GLY A 177 -3.59 10.27 1.54
CA GLY A 177 -3.89 10.40 0.11
C GLY A 177 -2.64 10.66 -0.74
N TYR A 178 -1.80 11.60 -0.33
CA TYR A 178 -0.53 11.87 -1.01
C TYR A 178 0.40 10.65 -0.98
N VAL A 179 0.51 9.99 0.18
CA VAL A 179 1.33 8.79 0.34
C VAL A 179 0.81 7.66 -0.55
N ALA A 180 -0.49 7.38 -0.56
CA ALA A 180 -1.09 6.35 -1.40
C ALA A 180 -0.88 6.61 -2.89
N SER A 181 -1.01 7.87 -3.33
CA SER A 181 -0.73 8.25 -4.72
C SER A 181 0.76 8.04 -5.07
N SER A 182 1.68 8.43 -4.20
CA SER A 182 3.11 8.19 -4.40
C SER A 182 3.45 6.71 -4.47
N LEU A 183 2.86 5.88 -3.61
CA LEU A 183 3.04 4.43 -3.61
C LEU A 183 2.50 3.79 -4.89
N ASN A 184 1.31 4.18 -5.35
CA ASN A 184 0.74 3.69 -6.60
C ASN A 184 1.62 4.03 -7.81
N ASN A 185 2.13 5.27 -7.89
CA ASN A 185 3.04 5.66 -8.97
C ASN A 185 4.30 4.79 -8.96
N ARG A 186 4.90 4.58 -7.77
CA ARG A 186 6.10 3.73 -7.64
C ARG A 186 5.85 2.26 -7.99
N ILE A 187 4.68 1.72 -7.67
CA ILE A 187 4.30 0.35 -8.06
C ILE A 187 4.15 0.26 -9.58
N ARG A 188 3.52 1.26 -10.20
CA ARG A 188 3.35 1.33 -11.64
C ARG A 188 4.71 1.43 -12.35
N ASP A 189 5.61 2.29 -11.88
CA ASP A 189 6.96 2.42 -12.43
C ASP A 189 7.73 1.08 -12.35
N LEU A 190 7.58 0.34 -11.23
CA LEU A 190 8.17 -0.99 -11.08
C LEU A 190 7.59 -1.97 -12.12
N GLN A 191 6.28 -2.03 -12.28
CA GLN A 191 5.62 -2.88 -13.27
C GLN A 191 6.03 -2.54 -14.72
N GLU A 192 6.13 -1.25 -15.04
CA GLU A 192 6.56 -0.74 -16.35
C GLU A 192 8.04 -1.05 -16.63
N SER A 193 8.89 -1.12 -15.60
CA SER A 193 10.30 -1.52 -15.76
C SER A 193 10.49 -3.04 -15.93
N LEU A 194 9.70 -3.86 -15.22
CA LEU A 194 9.83 -5.32 -15.23
C LEU A 194 9.25 -5.94 -16.50
N THR A 195 8.09 -5.48 -16.98
CA THR A 195 7.39 -6.11 -18.11
C THR A 195 8.25 -6.15 -19.39
N PRO A 196 8.89 -5.05 -19.84
CA PRO A 196 9.74 -5.05 -21.03
C PRO A 196 11.02 -5.86 -20.83
N ALA A 197 11.61 -5.84 -19.62
CA ALA A 197 12.81 -6.61 -19.29
C ALA A 197 12.54 -8.12 -19.42
N LEU A 198 11.40 -8.60 -18.91
CA LEU A 198 10.97 -10.00 -19.05
C LEU A 198 10.73 -10.39 -20.50
N VAL A 199 10.05 -9.55 -21.28
CA VAL A 199 9.83 -9.82 -22.70
C VAL A 199 11.14 -9.90 -23.48
N ARG A 200 12.11 -9.04 -23.15
CA ARG A 200 13.45 -9.07 -23.77
C ARG A 200 14.21 -10.35 -23.38
N PHE A 201 14.17 -10.73 -22.10
CA PHE A 201 14.81 -11.94 -21.59
C PHE A 201 14.26 -13.20 -22.25
N LEU A 202 12.93 -13.37 -22.28
CA LEU A 202 12.28 -14.55 -22.87
C LEU A 202 12.57 -14.70 -24.37
N LYS A 203 12.69 -13.58 -25.10
CA LYS A 203 13.10 -13.61 -26.52
C LYS A 203 14.54 -14.10 -26.70
N HIS A 204 15.47 -13.70 -25.82
CA HIS A 204 16.87 -14.08 -25.91
C HIS A 204 17.09 -15.54 -25.48
N PHE A 205 16.33 -16.02 -24.51
CA PHE A 205 16.41 -17.40 -24.02
C PHE A 205 16.19 -18.44 -25.14
N LYS A 206 15.28 -18.16 -26.09
CA LYS A 206 15.06 -19.03 -27.26
C LYS A 206 16.23 -19.04 -28.25
N LEU A 207 17.04 -17.97 -28.34
CA LEU A 207 18.18 -17.91 -29.25
C LEU A 207 19.35 -18.77 -28.77
N VAL A 208 19.43 -19.06 -27.47
CA VAL A 208 20.50 -19.87 -26.87
C VAL A 208 20.07 -21.33 -26.69
N ALA A 209 18.77 -21.60 -26.50
CA ALA A 209 18.23 -22.95 -26.35
C ALA A 209 17.88 -23.67 -27.67
N ALA A 210 18.01 -23.00 -28.82
CA ALA A 210 17.77 -23.55 -30.17
C ALA A 210 19.10 -23.83 -30.88
#